data_AF-A0A8J6U2U1-F1
#
_entry.id   AF-A0A8J6U2U1-F1
#
_cell.length_a   1.000
_cell.length_b   1.000
_cell.length_c   1.000
_cell.angle_alpha   90.00
_cell.angle_beta   90.00
_cell.angle_gamma   90.00
#
_symmetry.space_group_name_H-M   'P 1'
#
loop_
_entity.id
_entity.type
_entity.pdbx_description
1 polymer ?
#
loop_
_entity_poly.entity_id
_entity_poly.type
_entity_poly.pdbx_seq_one_letter_code
_entity_poly.pdbx_strand_id
1 'polypeptide(L)'
;MLEDIAPDEIRRRRAIYEPLTDAVRDLVDAAIRTEADADTVAEVLDLVQSATDRLRERQLAGAFGVRFASSGESMPWGNPVIGIRNPIAPPMVIERDDTGAVSSDFTLGAAYEGPTGMVHGGICALLLDHLLGEAASADGSPSLTGEITVRFVRATPLGPLHA
;
A
#
# COMPACT_ATOMS: atom_id res chain seq x y z
N MET A 1 2.42 3.86 -19.01
CA MET A 1 2.04 4.97 -19.92
C MET A 1 2.71 6.21 -19.38
N LEU A 2 3.61 6.83 -20.14
CA LEU A 2 4.21 8.12 -19.76
C LEU A 2 3.08 9.16 -19.84
N GLU A 3 2.57 9.59 -18.70
CA GLU A 3 1.70 10.76 -18.62
C GLU A 3 2.62 11.94 -18.33
N ASP A 4 2.67 12.95 -19.17
CA ASP A 4 3.52 14.13 -18.96
C ASP A 4 2.96 14.99 -17.80
N ILE A 5 3.11 14.51 -16.56
CA ILE A 5 2.58 15.14 -15.35
C ILE A 5 3.69 15.97 -14.72
N ALA A 6 3.45 17.27 -14.58
CA ALA A 6 4.37 18.17 -13.89
C ALA A 6 4.52 17.79 -12.40
N PRO A 7 5.72 17.94 -11.78
CA PRO A 7 5.95 17.62 -10.37
C PRO A 7 4.97 18.30 -9.40
N ASP A 8 4.56 19.53 -9.69
CA ASP A 8 3.60 20.28 -8.87
C ASP A 8 2.21 19.63 -8.87
N GLU A 9 1.79 19.10 -10.00
CA GLU A 9 0.52 18.38 -10.13
C GLU A 9 0.58 17.02 -9.41
N ILE A 10 1.75 16.37 -9.35
CA ILE A 10 1.95 15.15 -8.54
C ILE A 10 1.78 15.46 -7.06
N ARG A 11 2.46 16.50 -6.55
CA ARG A 11 2.31 16.93 -5.16
C ARG A 11 0.86 17.28 -4.82
N ARG A 12 0.19 18.01 -5.72
CA ARG A 12 -1.23 18.35 -5.57
C ARG A 12 -2.11 17.11 -5.51
N ARG A 13 -1.94 16.16 -6.43
CA ARG A 13 -2.71 14.91 -6.46
C ARG A 13 -2.46 14.06 -5.21
N ARG A 14 -1.21 13.97 -4.75
CA ARG A 14 -0.85 13.27 -3.51
C ARG A 14 -1.59 13.87 -2.31
N ALA A 15 -1.55 15.20 -2.16
CA ALA A 15 -2.27 15.91 -1.10
C ALA A 15 -3.80 15.72 -1.12
N ILE A 16 -4.38 15.32 -2.26
CA ILE A 16 -5.81 15.03 -2.39
C ILE A 16 -6.13 13.58 -2.06
N TYR A 17 -5.35 12.63 -2.62
CA TYR A 17 -5.72 11.21 -2.57
C TYR A 17 -5.11 10.43 -1.40
N GLU A 18 -3.95 10.85 -0.89
CA GLU A 18 -3.30 10.18 0.25
C GLU A 18 -4.16 10.28 1.52
N PRO A 19 -4.68 11.47 1.93
CA PRO A 19 -5.54 11.56 3.13
C PRO A 19 -6.83 10.74 3.03
N LEU A 20 -7.44 10.66 1.84
CA LEU A 20 -8.59 9.79 1.60
C LEU A 20 -8.21 8.32 1.82
N THR A 21 -7.05 7.90 1.34
CA THR A 21 -6.59 6.52 1.47
C THR A 21 -6.22 6.20 2.91
N ASP A 22 -5.63 7.13 3.65
CA ASP A 22 -5.36 7.00 5.09
C ASP A 22 -6.66 6.85 5.89
N ALA A 23 -7.68 7.66 5.61
CA ALA A 23 -8.99 7.51 6.25
C ALA A 23 -9.63 6.14 5.95
N VAL A 24 -9.40 5.58 4.75
CA VAL A 24 -9.86 4.22 4.42
C VAL A 24 -9.04 3.16 5.16
N ARG A 25 -7.72 3.36 5.39
CA ARG A 25 -6.92 2.46 6.24
C ARG A 25 -7.45 2.43 7.67
N ASP A 26 -7.76 3.60 8.23
CA ASP A 26 -8.36 3.71 9.56
C ASP A 26 -9.73 3.02 9.61
N LEU A 27 -10.55 3.18 8.57
CA LEU A 27 -11.84 2.49 8.45
C LEU A 27 -11.69 0.97 8.36
N VAL A 28 -10.69 0.45 7.63
CA VAL A 28 -10.42 -0.99 7.55
C VAL A 28 -10.09 -1.55 8.94
N ASP A 29 -9.20 -0.88 9.68
CA ASP A 29 -8.85 -1.29 11.03
C ASP A 29 -10.06 -1.20 11.99
N ALA A 30 -10.84 -0.12 11.94
CA ALA A 30 -12.05 0.03 12.74
C ALA A 30 -13.10 -1.04 12.41
N ALA A 31 -13.30 -1.37 11.13
CA ALA A 31 -14.25 -2.40 10.69
C ALA A 31 -13.85 -3.80 11.18
N ILE A 32 -12.56 -4.08 11.33
CA ILE A 32 -12.08 -5.35 11.90
C ILE A 32 -12.31 -5.42 13.42
N ARG A 33 -12.10 -4.31 14.13
CA ARG A 33 -12.03 -4.29 15.60
C ARG A 33 -13.31 -3.83 16.31
N THR A 34 -14.31 -3.36 15.58
CA THR A 34 -15.53 -2.78 16.17
C THR A 34 -16.41 -3.82 16.86
N GLU A 35 -16.99 -3.44 18.00
CA GLU A 35 -18.07 -4.15 18.71
C GLU A 35 -19.36 -3.30 18.73
N ALA A 36 -19.49 -2.34 17.80
CA ALA A 36 -20.66 -1.47 17.72
C ALA A 36 -21.96 -2.26 17.49
N ASP A 37 -23.08 -1.69 17.93
CA ASP A 37 -24.40 -2.31 17.76
C ASP A 37 -24.88 -2.28 16.29
N ALA A 38 -25.95 -3.04 16.03
CA ALA A 38 -26.48 -3.22 14.69
C ALA A 38 -26.96 -1.90 14.04
N ASP A 39 -27.50 -0.98 14.82
CA ASP A 39 -27.99 0.31 14.34
C ASP A 39 -26.82 1.18 13.88
N THR A 40 -25.76 1.27 14.69
CA THR A 40 -24.52 1.99 14.33
C THR A 40 -23.86 1.38 13.09
N VAL A 41 -23.80 0.05 13.00
CA VAL A 41 -23.23 -0.64 11.82
C VAL A 41 -24.04 -0.33 10.55
N ALA A 42 -25.37 -0.29 10.64
CA ALA A 42 -26.23 0.05 9.51
C ALA A 42 -26.00 1.49 9.03
N GLU A 43 -25.92 2.47 9.94
CA GLU A 43 -25.63 3.86 9.59
C GLU A 43 -24.26 4.03 8.92
N VAL A 44 -23.22 3.38 9.44
CA VAL A 44 -21.88 3.43 8.86
C VAL A 44 -21.85 2.74 7.48
N LEU A 45 -22.56 1.63 7.32
CA LEU A 45 -22.66 0.95 6.03
C LEU A 45 -23.23 1.88 4.95
N ASP A 46 -24.31 2.60 5.25
CA ASP A 46 -24.92 3.56 4.32
C ASP A 46 -23.94 4.68 3.94
N LEU A 47 -23.18 5.20 4.91
CA LEU A 47 -22.15 6.21 4.65
C LEU A 47 -21.04 5.69 3.74
N VAL A 48 -20.55 4.48 3.99
CA VAL A 48 -19.49 3.85 3.18
C VAL A 48 -19.97 3.57 1.76
N GLN A 49 -21.21 3.09 1.59
CA GLN A 49 -21.81 2.86 0.28
C GLN A 49 -21.98 4.18 -0.48
N SER A 50 -22.55 5.21 0.16
CA SER A 50 -22.72 6.53 -0.44
C SER A 50 -21.38 7.16 -0.87
N ALA A 51 -20.36 7.10 -0.01
CA ALA A 51 -19.03 7.58 -0.33
C ALA A 51 -18.41 6.80 -1.50
N THR A 52 -18.58 5.48 -1.51
CA THR A 52 -18.09 4.61 -2.59
C THR A 52 -18.75 4.95 -3.92
N ASP A 53 -20.07 5.13 -3.95
CA ASP A 53 -20.82 5.48 -5.16
C ASP A 53 -20.39 6.85 -5.69
N ARG A 54 -20.19 7.83 -4.80
CA ARG A 54 -19.68 9.15 -5.17
C ARG A 54 -18.29 9.10 -5.81
N LEU A 55 -17.40 8.25 -5.29
CA LEU A 55 -16.07 8.02 -5.89
C LEU A 55 -16.16 7.29 -7.25
N ARG A 56 -17.20 6.46 -7.45
CA ARG A 56 -17.42 5.70 -8.70
C ARG A 56 -17.98 6.54 -9.85
N GLU A 57 -18.58 7.70 -9.57
CA GLU A 57 -19.08 8.61 -10.61
C GLU A 57 -18.00 9.04 -11.63
N ARG A 58 -16.73 9.04 -11.22
CA ARG A 58 -15.59 9.33 -12.11
C ARG A 58 -14.39 8.44 -11.80
N GLN A 59 -14.24 7.38 -12.59
CA GLN A 59 -13.12 6.44 -12.47
C GLN A 59 -12.29 6.35 -13.74
N LEU A 60 -11.06 5.86 -13.56
CA LEU A 60 -10.22 5.45 -14.67
C LEU A 60 -10.80 4.18 -15.32
N ALA A 61 -10.61 4.03 -16.63
CA ALA A 61 -10.89 2.76 -17.31
C ALA A 61 -9.72 1.79 -17.07
N GLY A 62 -10.02 0.55 -16.64
CA GLY A 62 -9.01 -0.50 -16.46
C GLY A 62 -8.19 -0.38 -15.18
N ALA A 63 -6.92 -0.80 -15.21
CA ALA A 63 -6.02 -0.80 -14.06
C ALA A 63 -5.25 0.52 -13.90
N PHE A 64 -4.82 0.85 -12.68
CA PHE A 64 -4.04 2.07 -12.42
C PHE A 64 -2.67 2.05 -13.10
N GLY A 65 -1.98 0.90 -13.06
CA GLY A 65 -0.65 0.69 -13.66
C GLY A 65 0.47 1.46 -12.96
N VAL A 66 1.63 1.55 -13.62
CA VAL A 66 2.69 2.50 -13.24
C VAL A 66 2.61 3.70 -14.18
N ARG A 67 2.43 4.87 -13.59
CA ARG A 67 2.50 6.16 -14.28
C ARG A 67 3.85 6.80 -14.01
N PHE A 68 4.26 7.74 -14.84
CA PHE A 68 5.54 8.41 -14.69
C PHE A 68 5.32 9.91 -14.77
N ALA A 69 6.06 10.68 -13.99
CA ALA A 69 6.15 12.13 -14.09
C ALA A 69 6.94 12.54 -15.32
N SER A 70 6.83 13.82 -15.70
CA SER A 70 7.73 14.43 -16.69
C SER A 70 9.20 14.43 -16.23
N SER A 71 9.44 14.41 -14.92
CA SER A 71 10.76 14.25 -14.29
C SER A 71 11.30 12.82 -14.33
N GLY A 72 10.51 11.84 -14.78
CA GLY A 72 10.86 10.41 -14.75
C GLY A 72 10.50 9.70 -13.44
N GLU A 73 9.99 10.40 -12.44
CA GLU A 73 9.52 9.82 -11.17
C GLU A 73 8.37 8.82 -11.42
N SER A 74 8.47 7.61 -10.89
CA SER A 74 7.42 6.60 -11.03
C SER A 74 6.31 6.83 -9.99
N MET A 75 5.08 6.51 -10.38
CA MET A 75 3.87 6.66 -9.56
C MET A 75 3.13 5.33 -9.51
N PRO A 76 3.62 4.34 -8.74
CA PRO A 76 2.96 3.05 -8.56
C PRO A 76 1.82 3.15 -7.54
N TRP A 77 0.97 4.17 -7.62
CA TRP A 77 0.06 4.52 -6.52
C TRP A 77 -1.02 3.49 -6.20
N GLY A 78 -1.29 2.54 -7.11
CA GLY A 78 -2.18 1.41 -6.85
C GLY A 78 -1.46 0.15 -6.32
N ASN A 79 -0.13 0.17 -6.19
CA ASN A 79 0.67 -0.98 -5.76
C ASN A 79 0.28 -1.42 -4.33
N PRO A 80 0.22 -2.73 -4.04
CA PRO A 80 -0.22 -3.26 -2.75
C PRO A 80 0.81 -3.15 -1.61
N VAL A 81 1.99 -2.58 -1.85
CA VAL A 81 3.06 -2.40 -0.86
C VAL A 81 3.40 -0.93 -0.64
N ILE A 82 3.54 -0.13 -1.70
CA ILE A 82 3.94 1.29 -1.60
C ILE A 82 2.88 2.27 -2.15
N GLY A 83 1.71 1.76 -2.53
CA GLY A 83 0.70 2.56 -3.22
C GLY A 83 -0.04 3.54 -2.30
N ILE A 84 0.20 4.84 -2.47
CA ILE A 84 -0.51 5.89 -1.71
C ILE A 84 -2.02 5.96 -1.98
N ARG A 85 -2.53 5.26 -3.02
CA ARG A 85 -3.95 5.13 -3.36
C ARG A 85 -4.49 3.72 -3.13
N ASN A 86 -3.73 2.87 -2.44
CA ASN A 86 -4.14 1.52 -2.09
C ASN A 86 -4.18 1.38 -0.56
N PRO A 87 -5.36 1.27 0.07
CA PRO A 87 -5.46 1.14 1.52
C PRO A 87 -4.99 -0.23 2.03
N ILE A 88 -4.77 -1.21 1.15
CA ILE A 88 -4.10 -2.47 1.51
C ILE A 88 -2.60 -2.23 1.71
N ALA A 89 -2.00 -1.29 1.00
CA ALA A 89 -0.58 -1.01 1.14
C ALA A 89 -0.28 -0.47 2.54
N PRO A 90 0.59 -1.14 3.33
CA PRO A 90 1.20 -0.48 4.47
C PRO A 90 2.01 0.69 3.92
N PRO A 91 2.01 1.87 4.54
CA PRO A 91 2.71 3.04 4.01
C PRO A 91 4.24 2.89 4.16
N MET A 92 4.83 1.89 3.50
CA MET A 92 6.26 1.63 3.48
C MET A 92 6.96 2.73 2.71
N VAL A 93 7.95 3.36 3.36
CA VAL A 93 8.90 4.25 2.72
C VAL A 93 10.15 3.43 2.47
N ILE A 94 10.53 3.29 1.19
CA ILE A 94 11.70 2.52 0.79
C ILE A 94 12.93 3.41 0.91
N GLU A 95 13.89 2.97 1.70
CA GLU A 95 15.19 3.63 1.89
C GLU A 95 16.28 2.81 1.23
N ARG A 96 17.23 3.51 0.59
CA ARG A 96 18.40 2.90 -0.02
C ARG A 96 19.66 3.54 0.54
N ASP A 97 20.58 2.72 1.03
CA ASP A 97 21.86 3.19 1.56
C ASP A 97 22.96 3.24 0.48
N ASP A 98 24.13 3.77 0.86
CA ASP A 98 25.29 3.90 -0.03
C ASP A 98 25.87 2.55 -0.48
N THR A 99 25.53 1.44 0.21
CA THR A 99 25.93 0.08 -0.18
C THR A 99 24.97 -0.53 -1.19
N GLY A 100 23.83 0.14 -1.44
CA GLY A 100 22.75 -0.33 -2.30
C GLY A 100 21.74 -1.24 -1.59
N ALA A 101 21.87 -1.42 -0.28
CA ALA A 101 20.89 -2.13 0.53
C ALA A 101 19.58 -1.35 0.57
N VAL A 102 18.47 -2.08 0.53
CA VAL A 102 17.12 -1.52 0.53
C VAL A 102 16.42 -1.95 1.81
N SER A 103 15.81 -1.01 2.51
CA SER A 103 15.09 -1.29 3.76
C SER A 103 13.85 -0.41 3.91
N SER A 104 13.00 -0.72 4.88
CA SER A 104 11.84 0.09 5.24
C SER A 104 11.40 -0.15 6.68
N ASP A 105 11.04 0.94 7.37
CA ASP A 105 10.33 0.90 8.65
C ASP A 105 8.83 1.12 8.41
N PHE A 106 8.00 0.25 8.99
CA PHE A 106 6.55 0.30 8.83
C PHE A 106 5.83 -0.33 10.02
N THR A 107 4.50 -0.13 10.11
CA THR A 107 3.67 -0.73 11.15
C THR A 107 2.55 -1.55 10.52
N LEU A 108 2.40 -2.81 10.95
CA LEU A 108 1.32 -3.68 10.51
C LEU A 108 0.31 -3.89 11.64
N GLY A 109 -0.92 -3.41 11.41
CA GLY A 109 -2.07 -3.59 12.30
C GLY A 109 -2.96 -4.78 11.95
N ALA A 110 -4.20 -4.76 12.44
CA ALA A 110 -5.16 -5.86 12.32
C ALA A 110 -5.46 -6.27 10.87
N ALA A 111 -5.38 -5.33 9.92
CA ALA A 111 -5.57 -5.59 8.49
C ALA A 111 -4.60 -6.63 7.89
N TYR A 112 -3.49 -6.91 8.56
CA TYR A 112 -2.42 -7.80 8.09
C TYR A 112 -2.26 -9.06 8.93
N GLU A 113 -3.14 -9.25 9.92
CA GLU A 113 -3.10 -10.37 10.84
C GLU A 113 -3.41 -11.69 10.15
N GLY A 114 -2.69 -12.75 10.53
CA GLY A 114 -3.00 -14.12 10.12
C GLY A 114 -3.28 -14.96 11.36
N PRO A 115 -2.26 -15.57 11.99
CA PRO A 115 -2.41 -16.10 13.34
C PRO A 115 -2.62 -14.98 14.36
N THR A 116 -3.26 -15.30 15.49
CA THR A 116 -3.52 -14.33 16.58
C THR A 116 -2.25 -13.56 16.99
N GLY A 117 -2.28 -12.24 16.87
CA GLY A 117 -1.21 -11.31 17.19
C GLY A 117 -0.02 -11.32 16.22
N MET A 118 -0.11 -12.05 15.11
CA MET A 118 0.99 -12.26 14.16
C MET A 118 0.60 -11.85 12.75
N VAL A 119 1.56 -11.28 12.02
CA VAL A 119 1.41 -10.96 10.60
C VAL A 119 1.21 -12.25 9.80
N HIS A 120 0.26 -12.24 8.85
CA HIS A 120 0.07 -13.35 7.93
C HIS A 120 1.34 -13.58 7.09
N GLY A 121 1.79 -14.84 6.98
CA GLY A 121 3.03 -15.16 6.25
C GLY A 121 3.03 -14.69 4.79
N GLY A 122 1.87 -14.70 4.14
CA GLY A 122 1.69 -14.14 2.79
C GLY A 122 1.92 -12.62 2.70
N ILE A 123 1.61 -11.86 3.76
CA ILE A 123 1.94 -10.43 3.81
C ILE A 123 3.45 -10.27 3.92
N CYS A 124 4.11 -11.02 4.81
CA CYS A 124 5.57 -10.98 4.90
C CYS A 124 6.24 -11.30 3.55
N ALA A 125 5.74 -12.33 2.83
CA ALA A 125 6.26 -12.68 1.51
C ALA A 125 6.04 -11.55 0.47
N LEU A 126 4.87 -10.91 0.48
CA LEU A 126 4.55 -9.77 -0.39
C LEU A 126 5.51 -8.58 -0.15
N LEU A 127 5.77 -8.24 1.11
CA LEU A 127 6.64 -7.11 1.44
C LEU A 127 8.10 -7.40 1.04
N LEU A 128 8.57 -8.62 1.29
CA LEU A 128 9.92 -9.04 0.89
C LEU A 128 10.09 -9.12 -0.62
N ASP A 129 9.08 -9.59 -1.37
CA ASP A 129 9.10 -9.58 -2.84
C ASP A 129 9.28 -8.15 -3.37
N HIS A 130 8.57 -7.18 -2.78
CA HIS A 130 8.69 -5.79 -3.18
C HIS A 130 10.09 -5.21 -2.91
N LEU A 131 10.63 -5.42 -1.70
CA LEU A 131 11.98 -4.97 -1.34
C LEU A 131 13.06 -5.62 -2.22
N LEU A 132 12.91 -6.91 -2.56
CA LEU A 132 13.80 -7.60 -3.49
C LEU A 132 13.73 -6.99 -4.89
N GLY A 133 12.53 -6.62 -5.35
CA GLY A 133 12.34 -5.93 -6.63
C GLY A 133 13.05 -4.57 -6.67
N GLU A 134 12.93 -3.78 -5.60
CA GLU A 134 13.63 -2.50 -5.45
C GLU A 134 15.16 -2.68 -5.41
N ALA A 135 15.65 -3.68 -4.69
CA ALA A 135 17.08 -4.00 -4.64
C ALA A 135 17.63 -4.49 -5.99
N ALA A 136 16.86 -5.29 -6.73
CA ALA A 136 17.24 -5.83 -8.03
C ALA A 136 17.22 -4.76 -9.14
N SER A 137 16.37 -3.74 -9.02
CA SER A 137 16.21 -2.67 -10.02
C SER A 137 17.19 -1.50 -9.81
N ALA A 138 18.36 -1.77 -9.21
CA ALA A 138 19.37 -0.80 -8.83
C ALA A 138 19.90 0.10 -9.97
N ASP A 139 19.87 -0.42 -11.19
CA ASP A 139 20.34 0.22 -12.43
C ASP A 139 19.22 0.86 -13.25
N GLY A 140 17.98 0.86 -12.73
CA GLY A 140 16.80 1.35 -13.43
C GLY A 140 16.25 0.38 -14.48
N SER A 141 16.81 -0.82 -14.61
CA SER A 141 16.30 -1.84 -15.51
C SER A 141 15.08 -2.55 -14.89
N PRO A 142 13.96 -2.67 -15.62
CA PRO A 142 12.81 -3.44 -15.14
C PRO A 142 13.20 -4.89 -14.86
N SER A 143 13.05 -5.31 -13.60
CA SER A 143 13.27 -6.68 -13.17
C SER A 143 11.94 -7.33 -12.80
N LEU A 144 11.69 -8.53 -13.33
CA LEU A 144 10.51 -9.32 -13.00
C LEU A 144 10.92 -10.46 -12.08
N THR A 145 10.11 -10.73 -11.05
CA THR A 145 10.31 -11.88 -10.18
C THR A 145 10.20 -13.17 -10.99
N GLY A 146 11.30 -13.91 -11.10
CA GLY A 146 11.32 -15.23 -11.74
C GLY A 146 10.91 -16.34 -10.76
N GLU A 147 11.50 -16.34 -9.57
CA GLU A 147 11.18 -17.23 -8.47
C GLU A 147 11.41 -16.49 -7.14
N ILE A 148 10.56 -16.74 -6.15
CA ILE A 148 10.79 -16.31 -4.76
C ILE A 148 10.67 -17.52 -3.84
N THR A 149 11.70 -17.74 -3.02
CA THR A 149 11.69 -18.76 -1.95
C THR A 149 11.76 -18.05 -0.60
N VAL A 150 10.68 -18.18 0.19
CA VAL A 150 10.60 -17.58 1.53
C VAL A 150 10.65 -18.68 2.59
N ARG A 151 11.52 -18.51 3.59
CA ARG A 151 11.61 -19.40 4.76
C ARG A 151 11.23 -18.63 6.02
N PHE A 152 10.09 -18.98 6.61
CA PHE A 152 9.62 -18.42 7.87
C PHE A 152 10.37 -19.05 9.04
N VAL A 153 11.31 -18.32 9.65
CA VAL A 153 12.18 -18.81 10.73
C VAL A 153 11.66 -18.49 12.14
N ARG A 154 10.83 -17.45 12.26
CA ARG A 154 10.24 -16.96 13.51
C ARG A 154 8.89 -16.31 13.19
N ALA A 155 7.94 -16.37 14.11
CA ALA A 155 6.70 -15.61 13.99
C ALA A 155 6.98 -14.10 13.97
N THR A 156 6.28 -13.38 13.09
CA THR A 156 6.37 -11.92 12.95
C THR A 156 5.21 -11.29 13.71
N PRO A 157 5.44 -10.62 14.85
CA PRO A 157 4.37 -9.97 15.60
C PRO A 157 3.79 -8.79 14.82
N LEU A 158 2.52 -8.46 15.09
CA LEU A 158 1.94 -7.17 14.67
C LEU A 158 2.68 -6.00 15.36
N GLY A 159 2.53 -4.80 14.79
CA GLY A 159 3.14 -3.56 15.29
C GLY A 159 4.31 -3.08 14.42
N PRO A 160 5.24 -2.30 14.99
CA PRO A 160 6.40 -1.77 14.27
C PRO A 160 7.34 -2.88 13.81
N LEU A 161 7.75 -2.81 12.54
CA LEU A 161 8.61 -3.77 11.87
C LEU A 161 9.65 -3.04 11.01
N HIS A 162 10.77 -3.71 10.81
CA HIS A 162 11.84 -3.30 9.91
C HIS A 162 12.14 -4.48 8.99
N ALA A 163 12.34 -4.20 7.70
CA ALA A 163 12.71 -5.19 6.70
C ALA A 163 13.72 -4.61 5.71
#